data_AF-A0A9W9EF87-F1
#
_entry.id   AF-A0A9W9EF87-F1
#
_cell.length_a   1.000
_cell.length_b   1.000
_cell.length_c   1.000
_cell.angle_alpha   90.00
_cell.angle_beta   90.00
_cell.angle_gamma   90.00
#
_symmetry.space_group_name_H-M   'P 1'
#
loop_
_entity.id
_entity.type
_entity.pdbx_description
1 polymer ?
#
loop_
_entity_poly.entity_id
_entity_poly.type
_entity_poly.pdbx_seq_one_letter_code
_entity_poly.pdbx_strand_id
1 'polypeptide(L)'
;MSSTGICLDVAIDHRIRQLLKPRANGKVNSLYSDHVEKLQELYPFVHRKWLDPSHELLVTEELAKPLTQGGIVVALLRPADYHPFSKGVDVVVEKSPTLRALRDVFALVGLDLVQHITVLDSLPFLRKADRSTRFEDDEKYTRALNEHHAAFLDAVVAKRPDVVLCMWQTRDEPQCNWPGRALGSIGVGEVFPNEKVVLCDRHGNRIETKRVNAFHPSHCMNYVCEYSQPRQLLMLEIARAWHLMDSSWHEEPWMAELRNSWKKKKTGLNDGLPEGKSRSPRRLDPDRPMLTWSVARYEDTVRLPIFTWFIHSPSTITDYVGRLNELYAKAVAEIQNLLPELKLADKSSEKLLYDKLTKADWTQHMNDASLCLRAASKKLKELSRNKDNVEFHHTIGPQGDMVSRTMGLVMDLAMKLASPGVMMKPRMYQGSGFFSESFLEYLRHEKTQKRQCWFRSSALKRTLVDFLLELNDAFSDADAGGPIRLQMSLGKASDAFLTLANKMEGLLSTLAGYPEQEQPLEDEAEQEVNPDPDVASAELIQRLRDLGILH
;
A
#
# COMPACT_ATOMS: atom_id res chain seq x y z
N MET A 1 -15.27 5.55 7.34
CA MET A 1 -14.05 4.88 6.87
C MET A 1 -12.93 5.20 7.84
N SER A 2 -12.14 4.20 8.25
CA SER A 2 -11.31 4.33 9.45
C SER A 2 -10.23 5.40 9.26
N SER A 3 -10.30 6.42 10.10
CA SER A 3 -9.33 7.52 10.29
C SER A 3 -7.98 7.04 10.84
N THR A 4 -7.59 5.80 10.55
CA THR A 4 -6.51 5.07 11.22
C THR A 4 -5.13 5.60 10.90
N GLY A 5 -4.97 6.61 10.03
CA GLY A 5 -3.67 7.16 9.67
C GLY A 5 -2.74 6.15 8.98
N ILE A 6 -3.27 5.02 8.54
CA ILE A 6 -2.56 3.91 7.89
C ILE A 6 -3.21 3.67 6.53
N CYS A 7 -2.38 3.55 5.49
CA CYS A 7 -2.82 3.15 4.15
C CYS A 7 -1.69 2.39 3.45
N LEU A 8 -2.03 1.44 2.58
CA LEU A 8 -1.06 0.60 1.87
C LEU A 8 -0.06 -0.11 2.79
N ASP A 9 -0.50 -0.52 3.98
CA ASP A 9 0.34 -1.17 5.01
C ASP A 9 1.43 -0.26 5.62
N VAL A 10 1.31 1.06 5.51
CA VAL A 10 2.23 2.02 6.12
C VAL A 10 1.48 3.13 6.87
N ALA A 11 2.06 3.63 7.96
CA ALA A 11 1.60 4.87 8.57
C ALA A 11 1.82 6.02 7.59
N ILE A 12 0.77 6.79 7.30
CA ILE A 12 0.80 7.91 6.36
C ILE A 12 1.58 9.05 7.01
N ASP A 13 2.61 9.56 6.30
CA ASP A 13 3.36 10.75 6.70
C ASP A 13 2.37 11.88 7.05
N HIS A 14 2.51 12.46 8.23
CA HIS A 14 1.60 13.49 8.73
C HIS A 14 1.45 14.69 7.79
N ARG A 15 2.49 15.03 7.01
CA ARG A 15 2.45 16.12 6.00
C ARG A 15 1.60 15.71 4.80
N ILE A 16 1.71 14.46 4.34
CA ILE A 16 0.85 13.90 3.30
C ILE A 16 -0.61 13.81 3.79
N ARG A 17 -0.81 13.41 5.05
CA ARG A 17 -2.14 13.32 5.68
C ARG A 17 -2.89 14.65 5.64
N GLN A 18 -2.20 15.79 5.74
CA GLN A 18 -2.81 17.11 5.59
C GLN A 18 -3.36 17.36 4.17
N LEU A 19 -2.70 16.82 3.15
CA LEU A 19 -3.09 16.97 1.74
C LEU A 19 -4.25 16.04 1.36
N LEU A 20 -4.38 14.91 2.07
CA LEU A 20 -5.42 13.92 1.80
C LEU A 20 -6.77 14.23 2.45
N LYS A 21 -6.96 15.43 3.00
CA LYS A 21 -8.25 15.80 3.63
C LYS A 21 -9.36 15.84 2.58
N PRO A 22 -10.50 15.15 2.81
CA PRO A 22 -11.68 15.29 1.97
C PRO A 22 -12.09 16.76 1.87
N ARG A 23 -12.47 17.19 0.67
CA ARG A 23 -12.98 18.54 0.42
C ARG A 23 -14.43 18.46 0.01
N ALA A 24 -15.18 19.53 0.27
CA ALA A 24 -16.50 19.67 -0.33
C ALA A 24 -16.31 19.61 -1.86
N ASN A 25 -16.80 18.55 -2.48
CA ASN A 25 -16.67 18.35 -3.92
C ASN A 25 -17.10 19.64 -4.64
N GLY A 26 -16.17 20.22 -5.40
CA GLY A 26 -16.49 21.32 -6.32
C GLY A 26 -17.60 20.87 -7.29
N LYS A 27 -18.26 21.83 -7.95
CA LYS A 27 -19.32 21.55 -8.94
C LYS A 27 -18.85 20.45 -9.90
N VAL A 28 -19.43 19.25 -9.77
CA VAL A 28 -19.18 18.14 -10.69
C VAL A 28 -19.64 18.60 -12.07
N ASN A 29 -18.76 18.53 -13.05
CA ASN A 29 -19.15 18.79 -14.42
C ASN A 29 -20.20 17.74 -14.83
N SER A 30 -21.42 18.21 -15.13
CA SER A 30 -22.55 17.34 -15.45
C SER A 30 -22.68 17.05 -16.94
N LEU A 31 -21.75 17.54 -17.77
CA LEU A 31 -21.76 17.27 -19.21
C LEU A 31 -21.45 15.80 -19.46
N TYR A 32 -22.32 15.13 -20.21
CA TYR A 32 -22.11 13.75 -20.66
C TYR A 32 -20.83 13.63 -21.50
N SER A 33 -20.16 12.49 -21.39
CA SER A 33 -18.98 12.13 -22.18
C SER A 33 -19.17 10.78 -22.84
N ASP A 34 -18.86 10.70 -24.13
CA ASP A 34 -18.91 9.51 -24.99
C ASP A 34 -17.63 8.65 -24.92
N HIS A 35 -16.74 8.88 -23.95
CA HIS A 35 -15.46 8.15 -23.85
C HIS A 35 -15.61 6.63 -23.72
N VAL A 36 -16.70 6.16 -23.11
CA VAL A 36 -16.99 4.72 -23.02
C VAL A 36 -17.35 4.16 -24.41
N GLU A 37 -18.10 4.91 -25.22
CA GLU A 37 -18.43 4.52 -26.59
C GLU A 37 -17.13 4.37 -27.42
N LYS A 38 -16.14 5.24 -27.21
CA LYS A 38 -14.81 5.12 -27.84
C LYS A 38 -14.07 3.83 -27.48
N LEU A 39 -14.24 3.32 -26.26
CA LEU A 39 -13.69 2.02 -25.87
C LEU A 39 -14.49 0.86 -26.48
N GLN A 40 -15.81 0.98 -26.54
CA GLN A 40 -16.69 -0.02 -27.17
C GLN A 40 -16.41 -0.17 -28.67
N GLU A 41 -16.06 0.91 -29.37
CA GLU A 41 -15.66 0.87 -30.79
C GLU A 41 -14.45 -0.07 -31.03
N LEU A 42 -13.61 -0.31 -30.02
CA LEU A 42 -12.47 -1.24 -30.10
C LEU A 42 -12.90 -2.71 -29.95
N TYR A 43 -14.05 -2.99 -29.35
CA TYR A 43 -14.49 -4.35 -29.03
C TYR A 43 -14.59 -5.28 -30.27
N PRO A 44 -15.15 -4.85 -31.43
CA PRO A 44 -15.18 -5.65 -32.65
C PRO A 44 -13.79 -5.93 -33.26
N PHE A 45 -12.76 -5.15 -32.89
CA PHE A 45 -11.38 -5.39 -33.30
C PHE A 45 -10.76 -6.55 -32.50
N VAL A 46 -11.10 -6.66 -31.21
CA VAL A 46 -10.49 -7.62 -30.28
C VAL A 46 -11.15 -9.00 -30.33
N HIS A 47 -12.48 -9.07 -30.54
CA HIS A 47 -13.25 -10.29 -30.27
C HIS A 47 -13.86 -11.00 -31.49
N ARG A 48 -13.26 -10.86 -32.68
CA ARG A 48 -13.77 -11.52 -33.91
C ARG A 48 -13.86 -13.06 -33.85
N LYS A 49 -13.26 -13.76 -32.85
CA LYS A 49 -13.18 -15.24 -32.83
C LYS A 49 -13.19 -15.98 -31.47
N TRP A 50 -13.34 -15.34 -30.30
CA TRP A 50 -13.15 -16.05 -29.01
C TRP A 50 -14.12 -15.65 -27.89
N LEU A 51 -14.39 -16.62 -27.00
CA LEU A 51 -15.18 -16.65 -25.75
C LEU A 51 -15.79 -15.33 -25.27
N ASP A 52 -17.08 -15.38 -24.92
CA ASP A 52 -17.91 -14.33 -24.33
C ASP A 52 -17.11 -13.28 -23.51
N PRO A 53 -16.65 -12.21 -24.16
CA PRO A 53 -15.84 -11.16 -23.56
C PRO A 53 -16.71 -10.05 -22.97
N SER A 54 -18.02 -10.26 -22.91
CA SER A 54 -18.97 -9.29 -22.35
C SER A 54 -18.58 -8.86 -20.94
N HIS A 55 -18.07 -9.80 -20.12
CA HIS A 55 -17.65 -9.49 -18.76
C HIS A 55 -16.43 -8.56 -18.68
N GLU A 56 -15.46 -8.68 -19.59
CA GLU A 56 -14.31 -7.78 -19.62
C GLU A 56 -14.72 -6.38 -20.07
N LEU A 57 -15.62 -6.29 -21.06
CA LEU A 57 -16.22 -5.03 -21.49
C LEU A 57 -16.98 -4.36 -20.34
N LEU A 58 -17.90 -5.07 -19.69
CA LEU A 58 -18.68 -4.54 -18.56
C LEU A 58 -17.80 -4.01 -17.43
N VAL A 59 -16.76 -4.76 -17.03
CA VAL A 59 -15.82 -4.28 -15.99
C VAL A 59 -15.05 -3.05 -16.46
N THR A 60 -14.66 -3.00 -17.74
CA THR A 60 -13.96 -1.83 -18.30
C THR A 60 -14.87 -0.60 -18.33
N GLU A 61 -16.14 -0.77 -18.67
CA GLU A 61 -17.15 0.30 -18.64
C GLU A 61 -17.39 0.82 -17.22
N GLU A 62 -17.51 -0.08 -16.24
CA GLU A 62 -17.65 0.28 -14.83
C GLU A 62 -16.43 1.06 -14.32
N LEU A 63 -15.21 0.62 -14.67
CA LEU A 63 -13.98 1.34 -14.31
C LEU A 63 -13.80 2.66 -15.06
N ALA A 64 -14.43 2.83 -16.23
CA ALA A 64 -14.37 4.08 -16.98
C ALA A 64 -15.32 5.17 -16.44
N LYS A 65 -16.27 4.82 -15.57
CA LYS A 65 -17.15 5.79 -14.89
C LYS A 65 -16.35 6.87 -14.13
N PRO A 66 -16.96 8.05 -13.88
CA PRO A 66 -18.30 8.48 -14.27
C PRO A 66 -18.43 8.83 -15.77
N LEU A 67 -19.65 8.74 -16.31
CA LEU A 67 -19.98 9.06 -17.73
C LEU A 67 -20.05 10.56 -18.05
N THR A 68 -19.44 11.40 -17.21
CA THR A 68 -19.37 12.84 -17.39
C THR A 68 -17.98 13.30 -17.82
N GLN A 69 -17.85 14.51 -18.34
CA GLN A 69 -16.55 15.12 -18.61
C GLN A 69 -15.85 15.58 -17.33
N GLY A 70 -14.54 15.79 -17.38
CA GLY A 70 -13.73 16.27 -16.25
C GLY A 70 -13.32 15.18 -15.27
N GLY A 71 -12.89 15.58 -14.07
CA GLY A 71 -12.41 14.69 -13.02
C GLY A 71 -11.00 14.18 -13.25
N ILE A 72 -10.65 13.13 -12.50
CA ILE A 72 -9.34 12.45 -12.58
C ILE A 72 -9.47 11.22 -13.49
N VAL A 73 -8.56 11.13 -14.45
CA VAL A 73 -8.32 9.90 -15.21
C VAL A 73 -7.05 9.24 -14.71
N VAL A 74 -7.11 7.98 -14.31
CA VAL A 74 -5.94 7.15 -14.02
C VAL A 74 -5.57 6.37 -15.28
N ALA A 75 -4.39 6.65 -15.83
CA ALA A 75 -3.89 5.96 -17.02
C ALA A 75 -2.97 4.79 -16.62
N LEU A 76 -3.45 3.57 -16.80
CA LEU A 76 -2.72 2.32 -16.60
C LEU A 76 -2.23 1.73 -17.93
N LEU A 77 -1.42 0.67 -17.89
CA LEU A 77 -0.84 0.11 -19.10
C LEU A 77 -1.83 -0.79 -19.84
N ARG A 78 -2.31 -1.82 -19.16
CA ARG A 78 -3.17 -2.89 -19.68
C ARG A 78 -3.80 -3.69 -18.54
N PRO A 79 -4.89 -4.44 -18.80
CA PRO A 79 -5.46 -5.35 -17.82
C PRO A 79 -4.49 -6.50 -17.47
N ALA A 80 -4.57 -7.02 -16.24
CA ALA A 80 -3.77 -8.19 -15.86
C ALA A 80 -4.34 -9.48 -16.47
N ASP A 81 -3.46 -10.44 -16.78
CA ASP A 81 -3.82 -11.69 -17.46
C ASP A 81 -4.87 -12.52 -16.70
N TYR A 82 -4.97 -12.34 -15.38
CA TYR A 82 -5.77 -13.17 -14.47
C TYR A 82 -6.93 -12.42 -13.81
N HIS A 83 -7.34 -11.26 -14.35
CA HIS A 83 -8.50 -10.55 -13.81
C HIS A 83 -9.76 -11.43 -13.86
N PRO A 84 -10.50 -11.58 -12.73
CA PRO A 84 -11.69 -12.41 -12.66
C PRO A 84 -12.92 -11.66 -13.20
N PHE A 85 -12.89 -11.22 -14.46
CA PHE A 85 -13.92 -10.32 -15.04
C PHE A 85 -15.36 -10.84 -14.86
N SER A 86 -15.56 -12.16 -14.96
CA SER A 86 -16.87 -12.80 -14.75
C SER A 86 -17.46 -12.65 -13.34
N LYS A 87 -16.68 -12.14 -12.39
CA LYS A 87 -17.10 -11.90 -11.02
C LYS A 87 -17.44 -10.43 -10.74
N GLY A 88 -17.43 -9.59 -11.76
CA GLY A 88 -17.77 -8.17 -11.66
C GLY A 88 -16.63 -7.28 -11.16
N VAL A 89 -16.87 -5.96 -11.22
CA VAL A 89 -15.86 -4.92 -10.97
C VAL A 89 -15.30 -4.98 -9.55
N ASP A 90 -16.14 -5.20 -8.54
CA ASP A 90 -15.70 -5.23 -7.13
C ASP A 90 -14.67 -6.32 -6.86
N VAL A 91 -14.90 -7.52 -7.42
CA VAL A 91 -13.98 -8.65 -7.27
C VAL A 91 -12.69 -8.42 -8.05
N VAL A 92 -12.76 -7.76 -9.22
CA VAL A 92 -11.59 -7.37 -10.00
C VAL A 92 -10.75 -6.34 -9.23
N VAL A 93 -11.38 -5.32 -8.64
CA VAL A 93 -10.72 -4.30 -7.83
C VAL A 93 -10.07 -4.94 -6.60
N GLU A 94 -10.79 -5.80 -5.87
CA GLU A 94 -10.28 -6.44 -4.65
C GLU A 94 -9.10 -7.39 -4.90
N LYS A 95 -9.13 -8.12 -6.03
CA LYS A 95 -8.08 -9.09 -6.38
C LYS A 95 -6.90 -8.50 -7.12
N SER A 96 -7.03 -7.31 -7.69
CA SER A 96 -5.94 -6.62 -8.36
C SER A 96 -5.15 -5.78 -7.35
N PRO A 97 -3.86 -6.10 -7.07
CA PRO A 97 -3.05 -5.27 -6.16
C PRO A 97 -2.96 -3.82 -6.61
N THR A 98 -3.04 -3.57 -7.92
CA THR A 98 -3.04 -2.22 -8.48
C THR A 98 -4.32 -1.47 -8.15
N LEU A 99 -5.47 -2.03 -8.52
CA LEU A 99 -6.77 -1.35 -8.33
C LEU A 99 -7.12 -1.24 -6.85
N ARG A 100 -6.81 -2.25 -6.04
CA ARG A 100 -6.95 -2.19 -4.58
C ARG A 100 -6.14 -1.05 -3.98
N ALA A 101 -4.87 -0.90 -4.37
CA ALA A 101 -4.04 0.19 -3.88
C ALA A 101 -4.61 1.57 -4.27
N LEU A 102 -5.13 1.71 -5.49
CA LEU A 102 -5.81 2.94 -5.91
C LEU A 102 -7.05 3.20 -5.06
N ARG A 103 -7.91 2.20 -4.87
CA ARG A 103 -9.13 2.31 -4.04
C ARG A 103 -8.80 2.75 -2.63
N ASP A 104 -7.81 2.11 -2.01
CA ASP A 104 -7.42 2.39 -0.64
C ASP A 104 -6.89 3.84 -0.48
N VAL A 105 -6.14 4.37 -1.46
CA VAL A 105 -5.64 5.76 -1.41
C VAL A 105 -6.73 6.78 -1.76
N PHE A 106 -7.55 6.55 -2.79
CA PHE A 106 -8.64 7.48 -3.14
C PHE A 106 -9.70 7.57 -2.03
N ALA A 107 -9.92 6.48 -1.29
CA ALA A 107 -10.79 6.49 -0.11
C ALA A 107 -10.33 7.51 0.95
N LEU A 108 -9.03 7.82 1.04
CA LEU A 108 -8.50 8.81 2.00
C LEU A 108 -9.01 10.22 1.69
N VAL A 109 -9.18 10.56 0.41
CA VAL A 109 -9.74 11.85 -0.03
C VAL A 109 -11.27 11.83 -0.17
N GLY A 110 -11.92 10.74 0.28
CA GLY A 110 -13.37 10.59 0.21
C GLY A 110 -13.92 10.25 -1.18
N LEU A 111 -13.06 9.72 -2.08
CA LEU A 111 -13.46 9.33 -3.43
C LEU A 111 -13.50 7.79 -3.55
N ASP A 112 -14.63 7.29 -4.02
CA ASP A 112 -14.74 5.89 -4.47
C ASP A 112 -14.09 5.71 -5.85
N LEU A 113 -13.27 4.66 -5.99
CA LEU A 113 -12.52 4.38 -7.23
C LEU A 113 -13.44 4.16 -8.43
N VAL A 114 -14.57 3.47 -8.27
CA VAL A 114 -15.45 3.09 -9.39
C VAL A 114 -16.43 4.22 -9.72
N GLN A 115 -16.92 4.95 -8.71
CA GLN A 115 -17.93 5.99 -8.92
C GLN A 115 -17.34 7.36 -9.31
N HIS A 116 -16.13 7.68 -8.86
CA HIS A 116 -15.59 9.04 -8.99
C HIS A 116 -14.33 9.15 -9.85
N ILE A 117 -13.63 8.03 -10.11
CA ILE A 117 -12.34 8.03 -10.81
C ILE A 117 -12.44 7.20 -12.07
N THR A 118 -12.14 7.81 -13.23
CA THR A 118 -12.09 7.09 -14.49
C THR A 118 -10.74 6.37 -14.62
N VAL A 119 -10.74 5.04 -14.63
CA VAL A 119 -9.53 4.22 -14.82
C VAL A 119 -9.50 3.71 -16.26
N LEU A 120 -8.46 4.08 -17.01
CA LEU A 120 -8.27 3.68 -18.41
C LEU A 120 -6.92 2.99 -18.59
N ASP A 121 -6.93 1.86 -19.28
CA ASP A 121 -5.71 1.23 -19.77
C ASP A 121 -5.30 1.84 -21.12
N SER A 122 -4.00 2.08 -21.32
CA SER A 122 -3.45 2.52 -22.62
C SER A 122 -3.60 1.46 -23.70
N LEU A 123 -3.74 0.20 -23.30
CA LEU A 123 -3.96 -0.96 -24.15
C LEU A 123 -5.18 -1.75 -23.63
N PRO A 124 -6.39 -1.17 -23.73
CA PRO A 124 -7.59 -1.80 -23.19
C PRO A 124 -7.88 -3.11 -23.94
N PHE A 125 -8.27 -4.18 -23.24
CA PHE A 125 -8.52 -5.52 -23.80
C PHE A 125 -7.30 -6.26 -24.40
N LEU A 126 -6.09 -5.72 -24.28
CA LEU A 126 -4.85 -6.36 -24.75
C LEU A 126 -3.93 -6.73 -23.59
N ARG A 127 -4.00 -7.99 -23.17
CA ARG A 127 -3.23 -8.49 -22.02
C ARG A 127 -1.82 -8.90 -22.46
N LYS A 128 -0.94 -9.14 -21.50
CA LYS A 128 0.45 -9.51 -21.80
C LYS A 128 0.54 -10.90 -22.45
N ALA A 129 -0.26 -11.85 -21.97
CA ALA A 129 -0.35 -13.19 -22.52
C ALA A 129 -0.92 -13.24 -23.95
N ASP A 130 -1.63 -12.19 -24.38
CA ASP A 130 -2.24 -12.14 -25.70
C ASP A 130 -1.18 -12.02 -26.82
N ARG A 131 0.02 -11.46 -26.53
CA ARG A 131 1.12 -11.36 -27.52
C ARG A 131 1.45 -12.71 -28.16
N SER A 132 1.63 -13.75 -27.35
CA SER A 132 2.03 -15.08 -27.84
C SER A 132 0.86 -15.97 -28.21
N THR A 133 -0.37 -15.64 -27.79
CA THR A 133 -1.55 -16.50 -27.98
C THR A 133 -2.49 -16.02 -29.08
N ARG A 134 -2.51 -14.71 -29.37
CA ARG A 134 -3.44 -14.10 -30.35
C ARG A 134 -2.77 -13.59 -31.62
N PHE A 135 -1.45 -13.44 -31.64
CA PHE A 135 -0.73 -12.87 -32.77
C PHE A 135 0.30 -13.86 -33.32
N GLU A 136 0.24 -14.05 -34.64
CA GLU A 136 1.12 -14.95 -35.38
C GLU A 136 2.50 -14.32 -35.68
N ASP A 137 2.55 -12.99 -35.76
CA ASP A 137 3.73 -12.21 -36.09
C ASP A 137 3.74 -10.85 -35.35
N ASP A 138 4.92 -10.22 -35.28
CA ASP A 138 5.14 -8.94 -34.60
C ASP A 138 4.47 -7.76 -35.34
N GLU A 139 4.18 -7.85 -36.65
CA GLU A 139 3.55 -6.77 -37.43
C GLU A 139 2.07 -6.62 -37.05
N LYS A 140 1.33 -7.73 -36.99
CA LYS A 140 -0.07 -7.79 -36.52
C LYS A 140 -0.17 -7.30 -35.08
N TYR A 141 0.77 -7.70 -34.22
CA TYR A 141 0.82 -7.21 -32.84
C TYR A 141 1.06 -5.70 -32.79
N THR A 142 1.98 -5.17 -33.59
CA THR A 142 2.26 -3.72 -33.66
C THR A 142 1.05 -2.94 -34.16
N ARG A 143 0.32 -3.47 -35.15
CA ARG A 143 -0.93 -2.87 -35.63
C ARG A 143 -2.00 -2.84 -34.54
N ALA A 144 -2.13 -3.93 -33.77
CA ALA A 144 -3.03 -3.97 -32.63
C ALA A 144 -2.64 -2.96 -31.55
N LEU A 145 -1.36 -2.85 -31.18
CA LEU A 145 -0.87 -1.84 -30.24
C LEU A 145 -1.27 -0.42 -30.66
N ASN A 146 -1.08 -0.07 -31.94
CA ASN A 146 -1.44 1.25 -32.45
C ASN A 146 -2.94 1.53 -32.36
N GLU A 147 -3.78 0.55 -32.71
CA GLU A 147 -5.24 0.70 -32.64
C GLU A 147 -5.72 0.88 -31.19
N HIS A 148 -5.14 0.14 -30.26
CA HIS A 148 -5.49 0.20 -28.85
C HIS A 148 -5.05 1.52 -28.20
N HIS A 149 -3.83 1.98 -28.50
CA HIS A 149 -3.36 3.30 -28.07
C HIS A 149 -4.22 4.44 -28.64
N ALA A 150 -4.66 4.32 -29.89
CA ALA A 150 -5.53 5.31 -30.50
C ALA A 150 -6.89 5.35 -29.78
N ALA A 151 -7.51 4.19 -29.51
CA ALA A 151 -8.79 4.13 -28.79
C ALA A 151 -8.69 4.69 -27.37
N PHE A 152 -7.60 4.41 -26.66
CA PHE A 152 -7.31 5.03 -25.37
C PHE A 152 -7.22 6.56 -25.49
N LEU A 153 -6.52 7.08 -26.50
CA LEU A 153 -6.39 8.53 -26.69
C LEU A 153 -7.74 9.18 -27.00
N ASP A 154 -8.54 8.58 -27.88
CA ASP A 154 -9.87 9.08 -28.22
C ASP A 154 -10.76 9.11 -26.97
N ALA A 155 -10.72 8.07 -26.14
CA ALA A 155 -11.43 8.02 -24.87
C ALA A 155 -10.97 9.13 -23.90
N VAL A 156 -9.67 9.37 -23.75
CA VAL A 156 -9.15 10.47 -22.90
C VAL A 156 -9.60 11.84 -23.44
N VAL A 157 -9.55 12.04 -24.76
CA VAL A 157 -9.96 13.30 -25.39
C VAL A 157 -11.47 13.52 -25.23
N ALA A 158 -12.28 12.50 -25.42
CA ALA A 158 -13.73 12.52 -25.18
C ALA A 158 -14.08 12.78 -23.70
N LYS A 159 -13.30 12.20 -22.78
CA LYS A 159 -13.45 12.37 -21.34
C LYS A 159 -13.14 13.80 -20.87
N ARG A 160 -12.26 14.52 -21.57
CA ARG A 160 -11.83 15.87 -21.19
C ARG A 160 -11.49 15.99 -19.70
N PRO A 161 -10.58 15.16 -19.16
CA PRO A 161 -10.27 15.19 -17.74
C PRO A 161 -9.68 16.53 -17.31
N ASP A 162 -9.83 16.86 -16.02
CA ASP A 162 -9.12 17.99 -15.42
C ASP A 162 -7.64 17.63 -15.21
N VAL A 163 -7.41 16.37 -14.81
CA VAL A 163 -6.08 15.82 -14.51
C VAL A 163 -5.98 14.37 -14.97
N VAL A 164 -4.88 14.01 -15.62
CA VAL A 164 -4.49 12.62 -15.90
C VAL A 164 -3.36 12.19 -14.97
N LEU A 165 -3.58 11.11 -14.22
CA LEU A 165 -2.56 10.45 -13.41
C LEU A 165 -1.84 9.39 -14.23
N CYS A 166 -0.61 9.69 -14.64
CA CYS A 166 0.17 8.88 -15.58
C CYS A 166 0.88 7.73 -14.85
N MET A 167 0.35 6.51 -14.91
CA MET A 167 0.81 5.34 -14.13
C MET A 167 1.32 4.17 -14.98
N TRP A 168 1.62 4.38 -16.27
CA TRP A 168 2.11 3.34 -17.17
C TRP A 168 3.44 3.70 -17.82
N GLN A 169 4.26 2.70 -18.17
CA GLN A 169 5.51 2.92 -18.90
C GLN A 169 5.76 1.74 -19.85
N THR A 170 6.01 2.01 -21.13
CA THR A 170 6.41 1.01 -22.14
C THR A 170 7.93 0.92 -22.22
N ARG A 171 8.53 -0.04 -21.50
CA ARG A 171 9.98 -0.33 -21.62
C ARG A 171 10.30 -1.40 -22.65
N ASP A 172 9.42 -2.38 -22.81
CA ASP A 172 9.67 -3.61 -23.56
C ASP A 172 8.90 -3.68 -24.88
N GLU A 173 8.25 -2.59 -25.29
CA GLU A 173 7.41 -2.54 -26.49
C GLU A 173 8.03 -1.68 -27.57
N PRO A 174 7.76 -1.99 -28.86
CA PRO A 174 8.19 -1.15 -29.97
C PRO A 174 7.77 0.29 -29.69
N GLN A 175 8.74 1.21 -29.69
CA GLN A 175 8.47 2.62 -29.45
C GLN A 175 7.65 3.17 -30.61
N CYS A 176 6.34 3.24 -30.43
CA CYS A 176 5.45 3.92 -31.36
C CYS A 176 5.46 5.40 -30.99
N ASN A 177 5.77 6.27 -31.96
CA ASN A 177 5.68 7.71 -31.76
C ASN A 177 4.22 8.13 -31.96
N TRP A 178 3.43 8.09 -30.88
CA TRP A 178 2.01 8.46 -30.91
C TRP A 178 1.71 9.54 -29.86
N PRO A 179 0.68 10.40 -30.07
CA PRO A 179 0.51 11.62 -29.27
C PRO A 179 0.26 11.36 -27.77
N GLY A 180 -0.46 10.30 -27.43
CA GLY A 180 -0.75 9.97 -26.02
C GLY A 180 0.42 9.34 -25.27
N ARG A 181 1.59 9.14 -25.91
CA ARG A 181 2.85 8.85 -25.19
C ARG A 181 3.19 9.94 -24.15
N ALA A 182 2.69 11.16 -24.35
CA ALA A 182 2.80 12.24 -23.39
C ALA A 182 2.10 11.94 -22.03
N LEU A 183 1.22 10.94 -21.98
CA LEU A 183 0.54 10.46 -20.78
C LEU A 183 1.24 9.24 -20.15
N GLY A 184 2.39 8.83 -20.68
CA GLY A 184 3.22 7.81 -20.05
C GLY A 184 3.99 8.36 -18.85
N SER A 185 4.13 7.54 -17.82
CA SER A 185 5.04 7.77 -16.70
C SER A 185 6.48 7.90 -17.20
N ILE A 186 7.16 8.93 -16.73
CA ILE A 186 8.58 9.17 -16.99
C ILE A 186 9.49 8.55 -15.91
N GLY A 187 8.91 7.89 -14.90
CA GLY A 187 9.63 7.13 -13.88
C GLY A 187 9.22 7.50 -12.46
N VAL A 188 9.58 6.63 -11.51
CA VAL A 188 9.26 6.80 -10.09
C VAL A 188 10.02 7.99 -9.51
N GLY A 189 9.31 8.96 -8.93
CA GLY A 189 9.88 10.17 -8.32
C GLY A 189 10.21 11.28 -9.33
N GLU A 190 9.97 11.05 -10.62
CA GLU A 190 10.13 12.10 -11.63
C GLU A 190 8.95 13.07 -11.62
N VAL A 191 9.17 14.28 -12.13
CA VAL A 191 8.12 15.29 -12.29
C VAL A 191 8.17 15.78 -13.73
N PHE A 192 7.01 15.93 -14.37
CA PHE A 192 6.96 16.46 -15.72
C PHE A 192 7.51 17.89 -15.77
N PRO A 193 8.35 18.25 -16.76
CA PRO A 193 8.79 19.63 -16.95
C PRO A 193 7.63 20.62 -17.21
N ASN A 194 6.56 20.11 -17.81
CA ASN A 194 5.32 20.84 -18.01
C ASN A 194 4.12 19.95 -17.62
N GLU A 195 3.35 20.42 -16.65
CA GLU A 195 2.13 19.78 -16.16
C GLU A 195 0.99 19.85 -17.16
N LYS A 196 0.94 20.91 -17.98
CA LYS A 196 -0.07 21.06 -19.03
C LYS A 196 0.32 20.27 -20.25
N VAL A 197 -0.63 19.55 -20.82
CA VAL A 197 -0.46 18.80 -22.05
C VAL A 197 -1.63 19.05 -22.98
N VAL A 198 -1.32 19.20 -24.26
CA VAL A 198 -2.29 19.27 -25.34
C VAL A 198 -2.38 17.89 -25.95
N LEU A 199 -3.59 17.35 -26.03
CA LEU A 199 -3.86 16.06 -26.64
C LEU A 199 -4.73 16.28 -27.88
N CYS A 200 -4.48 15.47 -28.91
CA CYS A 200 -5.25 15.44 -30.14
C CYS A 200 -5.62 14.00 -30.44
N ASP A 201 -6.91 13.71 -30.60
CA ASP A 201 -7.39 12.39 -30.99
C ASP A 201 -7.17 12.12 -32.49
N ARG A 202 -7.55 10.93 -32.96
CA ARG A 202 -7.41 10.57 -34.39
C ARG A 202 -8.31 11.37 -35.33
N HIS A 203 -9.33 12.04 -34.80
CA HIS A 203 -10.32 12.82 -35.53
C HIS A 203 -9.98 14.32 -35.57
N GLY A 204 -8.88 14.73 -34.92
CA GLY A 204 -8.46 16.13 -34.84
C GLY A 204 -9.09 16.92 -33.69
N ASN A 205 -9.87 16.28 -32.81
CA ASN A 205 -10.39 16.92 -31.62
C ASN A 205 -9.24 17.17 -30.65
N ARG A 206 -9.20 18.38 -30.09
CA ARG A 206 -8.11 18.84 -29.23
C ARG A 206 -8.62 19.20 -27.85
N ILE A 207 -7.85 18.80 -26.83
CA ILE A 207 -8.07 19.21 -25.44
C ILE A 207 -6.77 19.69 -24.81
N GLU A 208 -6.88 20.54 -23.80
CA GLU A 208 -5.79 20.86 -22.88
C GLU A 208 -6.17 20.27 -21.52
N THR A 209 -5.27 19.49 -20.92
CA THR A 209 -5.44 18.87 -19.59
C THR A 209 -4.16 19.00 -18.79
N LYS A 210 -4.24 18.80 -17.47
CA LYS A 210 -3.07 18.61 -16.61
C LYS A 210 -2.68 17.14 -16.57
N ARG A 211 -1.40 16.86 -16.31
CA ARG A 211 -0.88 15.51 -16.08
C ARG A 211 0.03 15.47 -14.85
N VAL A 212 -0.11 14.42 -14.07
CA VAL A 212 0.74 14.12 -12.91
C VAL A 212 1.54 12.87 -13.21
N ASN A 213 2.87 12.96 -13.04
CA ASN A 213 3.72 11.78 -13.17
C ASN A 213 3.57 10.94 -11.89
N ALA A 214 3.00 9.77 -12.04
CA ALA A 214 3.01 8.75 -11.01
C ALA A 214 3.69 7.50 -11.57
N PHE A 215 3.47 6.37 -10.92
CA PHE A 215 4.01 5.09 -11.36
C PHE A 215 3.00 4.00 -11.05
N HIS A 216 3.14 2.87 -11.74
CA HIS A 216 2.22 1.76 -11.57
C HIS A 216 2.23 1.24 -10.12
N PRO A 217 1.09 1.23 -9.39
CA PRO A 217 1.04 0.85 -7.98
C PRO A 217 1.65 -0.52 -7.67
N SER A 218 1.58 -1.48 -8.61
CA SER A 218 2.25 -2.78 -8.43
C SER A 218 3.74 -2.68 -8.15
N HIS A 219 4.42 -1.59 -8.56
CA HIS A 219 5.82 -1.34 -8.22
C HIS A 219 6.03 -1.40 -6.70
N CYS A 220 5.27 -0.61 -5.95
CA CYS A 220 5.38 -0.54 -4.49
C CYS A 220 4.69 -1.70 -3.77
N MET A 221 3.71 -2.35 -4.40
CA MET A 221 3.01 -3.48 -3.77
C MET A 221 3.71 -4.83 -3.98
N ASN A 222 4.45 -5.01 -5.08
CA ASN A 222 5.00 -6.32 -5.47
C ASN A 222 6.52 -6.33 -5.70
N TYR A 223 7.13 -5.24 -6.17
CA TYR A 223 8.55 -5.25 -6.59
C TYR A 223 9.50 -4.66 -5.56
N VAL A 224 9.07 -3.62 -4.85
CA VAL A 224 9.83 -2.94 -3.79
C VAL A 224 8.97 -2.85 -2.52
N CYS A 225 8.27 -3.94 -2.23
CA CYS A 225 7.25 -4.07 -1.18
C CYS A 225 7.80 -3.93 0.25
N GLU A 226 9.11 -4.02 0.41
CA GLU A 226 9.83 -3.88 1.67
C GLU A 226 10.17 -2.42 2.02
N TYR A 227 9.91 -1.48 1.10
CA TYR A 227 10.14 -0.06 1.32
C TYR A 227 8.83 0.72 1.43
N SER A 228 8.75 1.59 2.42
CA SER A 228 7.60 2.47 2.67
C SER A 228 7.61 3.71 1.78
N GLN A 229 8.78 4.24 1.43
CA GLN A 229 8.93 5.46 0.63
C GLN A 229 8.12 5.47 -0.68
N PRO A 230 8.14 4.41 -1.51
CA PRO A 230 7.32 4.39 -2.72
C PRO A 230 5.82 4.48 -2.43
N ARG A 231 5.34 3.88 -1.34
CA ARG A 231 3.92 3.99 -0.94
C ARG A 231 3.56 5.41 -0.54
N GLN A 232 4.42 6.08 0.22
CA GLN A 232 4.28 7.51 0.54
C GLN A 232 4.24 8.36 -0.73
N LEU A 233 5.14 8.09 -1.67
CA LEU A 233 5.18 8.79 -2.95
C LEU A 233 3.92 8.56 -3.79
N LEU A 234 3.37 7.34 -3.81
CA LEU A 234 2.10 7.06 -4.48
C LEU A 234 0.96 7.91 -3.89
N MET A 235 0.88 7.99 -2.56
CA MET A 235 -0.10 8.82 -1.87
C MET A 235 0.10 10.31 -2.17
N LEU A 236 1.35 10.79 -2.21
CA LEU A 236 1.69 12.16 -2.57
C LEU A 236 1.24 12.52 -4.00
N GLU A 237 1.51 11.67 -4.99
CA GLU A 237 1.12 11.98 -6.38
C GLU A 237 -0.39 11.89 -6.59
N ILE A 238 -1.11 11.04 -5.86
CA ILE A 238 -2.58 11.04 -5.85
C ILE A 238 -3.13 12.31 -5.20
N ALA A 239 -2.55 12.74 -4.05
CA ALA A 239 -2.91 14.02 -3.42
C ALA A 239 -2.65 15.21 -4.36
N ARG A 240 -1.54 15.19 -5.10
CA ARG A 240 -1.24 16.18 -6.14
C ARG A 240 -2.29 16.21 -7.24
N ALA A 241 -2.67 15.06 -7.77
CA ALA A 241 -3.71 15.00 -8.79
C ALA A 241 -5.05 15.57 -8.29
N TRP A 242 -5.41 15.24 -7.05
CA TRP A 242 -6.60 15.78 -6.39
C TRP A 242 -6.56 17.32 -6.27
N HIS A 243 -5.47 17.88 -5.76
CA HIS A 243 -5.29 19.33 -5.62
C HIS A 243 -5.10 20.08 -6.94
N LEU A 244 -4.67 19.40 -8.00
CA LEU A 244 -4.55 20.04 -9.31
C LEU A 244 -5.90 20.25 -10.00
N MET A 245 -6.95 19.55 -9.59
CA MET A 245 -8.31 19.79 -10.11
C MET A 245 -8.79 21.22 -9.85
N ASP A 246 -8.56 21.76 -8.65
CA ASP A 246 -8.94 23.11 -8.27
C ASP A 246 -7.77 24.12 -8.29
N SER A 247 -6.60 23.68 -8.78
CA SER A 247 -5.37 24.48 -8.84
C SER A 247 -4.85 24.95 -7.47
N SER A 248 -5.13 24.19 -6.41
CA SER A 248 -4.67 24.46 -5.04
C SER A 248 -3.38 23.73 -4.65
N TRP A 249 -2.74 23.01 -5.59
CA TRP A 249 -1.47 22.34 -5.32
C TRP A 249 -0.36 23.36 -5.04
N HIS A 250 0.36 23.15 -3.93
CA HIS A 250 1.57 23.89 -3.62
C HIS A 250 2.71 22.90 -3.34
N GLU A 251 3.82 23.07 -4.06
CA GLU A 251 4.99 22.21 -3.93
C GLU A 251 5.84 22.69 -2.75
N GLU A 252 6.05 21.82 -1.77
CA GLU A 252 6.90 22.10 -0.61
C GLU A 252 8.27 21.39 -0.72
N PRO A 253 9.35 21.93 -0.12
CA PRO A 253 10.70 21.36 -0.25
C PRO A 253 10.80 19.87 0.11
N TRP A 254 10.10 19.42 1.16
CA TRP A 254 10.13 18.03 1.60
C TRP A 254 9.53 17.06 0.58
N MET A 255 8.63 17.52 -0.30
CA MET A 255 8.04 16.70 -1.35
C MET A 255 9.09 16.36 -2.41
N ALA A 256 9.95 17.32 -2.75
CA ALA A 256 11.10 17.09 -3.61
C ALA A 256 12.15 16.20 -2.93
N GLU A 257 12.37 16.37 -1.64
CA GLU A 257 13.24 15.48 -0.84
C GLU A 257 12.74 14.03 -0.85
N LEU A 258 11.43 13.81 -0.64
CA LEU A 258 10.82 12.48 -0.71
C LEU A 258 11.05 11.83 -2.09
N ARG A 259 10.83 12.57 -3.19
CA ARG A 259 11.12 12.09 -4.55
C ARG A 259 12.59 11.76 -4.77
N ASN A 260 13.49 12.64 -4.34
CA ASN A 260 14.93 12.50 -4.56
C ASN A 260 15.56 11.40 -3.69
N SER A 261 15.06 11.20 -2.47
CA SER A 261 15.53 10.14 -1.58
C SER A 261 15.33 8.76 -2.21
N TRP A 262 14.17 8.53 -2.84
CA TRP A 262 13.90 7.30 -3.57
C TRP A 262 14.80 7.13 -4.79
N LYS A 263 15.04 8.20 -5.56
CA LYS A 263 15.96 8.15 -6.71
C LYS A 263 17.37 7.70 -6.29
N LYS A 264 17.91 8.30 -5.23
CA LYS A 264 19.23 7.92 -4.67
C LYS A 264 19.26 6.47 -4.18
N LYS A 265 18.19 6.03 -3.51
CA LYS A 265 18.07 4.65 -3.02
C LYS A 265 18.02 3.66 -4.19
N LYS A 266 17.29 3.99 -5.25
CA LYS A 266 17.19 3.19 -6.48
C LYS A 266 18.51 3.09 -7.24
N THR A 267 19.30 4.17 -7.35
CA THR A 267 20.62 4.10 -7.98
C THR A 267 21.56 3.21 -7.20
N GLY A 268 21.62 3.34 -5.87
CA GLY A 268 22.42 2.45 -5.02
C GLY A 268 21.98 0.98 -5.04
N LEU A 269 20.68 0.70 -5.26
CA LEU A 269 20.17 -0.65 -5.49
C LEU A 269 20.67 -1.26 -6.81
N ASN A 270 20.89 -0.44 -7.84
CA ASN A 270 21.40 -0.90 -9.13
C ASN A 270 22.92 -1.10 -9.11
N ASP A 271 23.66 -0.29 -8.33
CA ASP A 271 25.12 -0.39 -8.22
C ASP A 271 25.61 -1.63 -7.43
N GLY A 272 24.72 -2.28 -6.68
CA GLY A 272 24.99 -3.54 -5.98
C GLY A 272 24.72 -4.81 -6.80
N LEU A 273 24.17 -4.67 -8.02
CA LEU A 273 24.07 -5.77 -8.98
C LEU A 273 25.31 -5.70 -9.89
N PRO A 274 26.16 -6.74 -9.96
CA PRO A 274 27.33 -6.71 -10.83
C PRO A 274 26.90 -6.43 -12.28
N GLU A 275 27.38 -5.32 -12.83
CA GLU A 275 27.31 -4.98 -14.25
C GLU A 275 27.93 -6.15 -15.03
N GLY A 276 27.08 -7.02 -15.60
CA GLY A 276 27.53 -8.25 -16.26
C GLY A 276 26.45 -9.31 -16.46
N LYS A 277 25.28 -9.18 -15.82
CA LYS A 277 24.09 -9.98 -16.17
C LYS A 277 22.93 -9.09 -16.59
N SER A 278 23.18 -8.30 -17.63
CA SER A 278 22.13 -8.06 -18.63
C SER A 278 21.66 -9.43 -19.11
N ARG A 279 20.47 -9.85 -18.69
CA ARG A 279 19.77 -10.94 -19.38
C ARG A 279 19.30 -10.38 -20.72
N SER A 280 20.22 -10.34 -21.69
CA SER A 280 19.82 -10.55 -23.07
C SER A 280 19.09 -11.91 -23.13
N PRO A 281 17.94 -12.00 -23.80
CA PRO A 281 17.26 -13.27 -23.95
C PRO A 281 18.21 -14.22 -24.67
N ARG A 282 18.60 -15.31 -24.00
CA ARG A 282 19.27 -16.43 -24.67
C ARG A 282 18.35 -16.85 -25.81
N ARG A 283 18.81 -16.68 -27.05
CA ARG A 283 18.28 -17.44 -28.19
C ARG A 283 18.31 -18.90 -27.77
N LEU A 284 17.13 -19.52 -27.74
CA LEU A 284 17.03 -20.97 -27.61
C LEU A 284 17.61 -21.58 -28.88
N ASP A 285 18.60 -22.44 -28.68
CA ASP A 285 19.21 -23.31 -29.67
C ASP A 285 18.15 -24.29 -30.20
N PRO A 286 17.89 -24.37 -31.52
CA PRO A 286 16.85 -25.23 -32.09
C PRO A 286 17.06 -26.74 -31.91
N ASP A 287 18.27 -27.19 -31.55
CA ASP A 287 18.65 -28.60 -31.67
C ASP A 287 18.63 -29.40 -30.35
N ARG A 288 17.90 -28.95 -29.32
CA ARG A 288 17.72 -29.72 -28.08
C ARG A 288 16.46 -30.60 -28.13
N PRO A 289 16.57 -31.93 -28.10
CA PRO A 289 15.44 -32.82 -28.35
C PRO A 289 14.40 -32.75 -27.22
N MET A 290 13.14 -32.51 -27.63
CA MET A 290 11.93 -32.59 -26.80
C MET A 290 11.73 -34.03 -26.30
N LEU A 291 11.71 -34.22 -24.98
CA LEU A 291 11.09 -35.40 -24.38
C LEU A 291 9.57 -35.24 -24.47
N THR A 292 8.98 -35.97 -25.42
CA THR A 292 7.55 -36.17 -25.58
C THR A 292 6.94 -36.87 -24.37
N TRP A 293 5.87 -36.32 -23.80
CA TRP A 293 4.91 -37.11 -23.02
C TRP A 293 3.58 -37.12 -23.77
N SER A 294 3.12 -38.33 -24.06
CA SER A 294 1.94 -38.67 -24.84
C SER A 294 0.65 -38.38 -24.09
N VAL A 295 -0.36 -37.99 -24.86
CA VAL A 295 -1.74 -37.74 -24.44
C VAL A 295 -2.43 -39.07 -24.18
N ALA A 296 -2.93 -39.28 -22.96
CA ALA A 296 -4.00 -40.23 -22.68
C ALA A 296 -5.27 -39.44 -22.33
N ARG A 297 -6.34 -39.69 -23.09
CA ARG A 297 -7.69 -39.16 -22.87
C ARG A 297 -8.23 -39.64 -21.53
N TYR A 298 -8.85 -38.73 -20.78
CA TYR A 298 -9.88 -39.09 -19.81
C TYR A 298 -10.91 -37.96 -19.71
N GLU A 299 -12.17 -38.34 -19.89
CA GLU A 299 -13.38 -37.52 -19.91
C GLU A 299 -13.73 -36.99 -18.50
N ASP A 300 -14.44 -35.87 -18.50
CA ASP A 300 -15.30 -35.33 -17.45
C ASP A 300 -14.80 -35.36 -16.00
N THR A 301 -14.16 -34.26 -15.59
CA THR A 301 -14.35 -33.66 -14.26
C THR A 301 -13.79 -32.24 -14.26
N VAL A 302 -14.56 -31.31 -13.70
CA VAL A 302 -14.21 -29.89 -13.50
C VAL A 302 -12.83 -29.79 -12.82
N ARG A 303 -11.80 -29.47 -13.61
CA ARG A 303 -10.47 -29.13 -13.11
C ARG A 303 -10.38 -27.62 -12.91
N LEU A 304 -10.34 -27.20 -11.65
CA LEU A 304 -9.80 -25.90 -11.27
C LEU A 304 -8.36 -25.78 -11.82
N PRO A 305 -7.96 -24.65 -12.43
CA PRO A 305 -6.59 -24.50 -12.91
C PRO A 305 -5.64 -24.47 -11.73
N ILE A 306 -4.80 -25.50 -11.64
CA ILE A 306 -3.66 -25.58 -10.74
C ILE A 306 -2.67 -24.49 -11.18
N PHE A 307 -2.38 -23.59 -10.24
CA PHE A 307 -1.47 -22.47 -10.38
C PHE A 307 -0.07 -22.92 -10.78
N THR A 308 0.42 -22.50 -11.94
CA THR A 308 1.85 -22.42 -12.21
C THR A 308 2.43 -21.22 -11.49
N TRP A 309 2.61 -21.35 -10.18
CA TRP A 309 3.64 -20.57 -9.50
C TRP A 309 4.97 -20.93 -10.17
N PHE A 310 5.75 -19.91 -10.56
CA PHE A 310 7.17 -20.12 -10.81
C PHE A 310 7.72 -20.92 -9.62
N ILE A 311 8.17 -22.16 -9.88
CA ILE A 311 8.95 -22.93 -8.91
C ILE A 311 10.23 -22.12 -8.74
N HIS A 312 10.22 -21.27 -7.74
CA HIS A 312 11.39 -20.55 -7.29
C HIS A 312 12.37 -21.61 -6.80
N SER A 313 13.52 -21.75 -7.46
CA SER A 313 14.61 -22.57 -6.96
C SER A 313 14.83 -22.24 -5.47
N PRO A 314 15.06 -23.23 -4.58
CA PRO A 314 15.30 -22.99 -3.16
C PRO A 314 16.32 -21.87 -2.88
N SER A 315 17.34 -21.72 -3.75
CA SER A 315 18.30 -20.62 -3.71
C SER A 315 17.66 -19.22 -3.74
N THR A 316 16.66 -19.00 -4.61
CA THR A 316 16.01 -17.69 -4.75
C THR A 316 15.15 -17.28 -3.55
N ILE A 317 14.69 -18.25 -2.76
CA ILE A 317 13.89 -17.99 -1.56
C ILE A 317 14.81 -17.57 -0.42
N THR A 318 15.91 -18.30 -0.21
CA THR A 318 16.93 -17.96 0.79
C THR A 318 17.52 -16.58 0.51
N ASP A 319 17.83 -16.28 -0.77
CA ASP A 319 18.35 -14.97 -1.17
C ASP A 319 17.35 -13.83 -0.87
N TYR A 320 16.06 -14.04 -1.16
CA TYR A 320 15.03 -13.03 -0.90
C TYR A 320 14.84 -12.75 0.60
N VAL A 321 14.74 -13.80 1.43
CA VAL A 321 14.60 -13.63 2.88
C VAL A 321 15.87 -13.06 3.51
N GLY A 322 17.05 -13.44 3.01
CA GLY A 322 18.33 -12.85 3.40
C GLY A 322 18.35 -11.34 3.16
N ARG A 323 17.95 -10.88 1.97
CA ARG A 323 17.79 -9.45 1.67
C ARG A 323 16.80 -8.76 2.59
N LEU A 324 15.66 -9.39 2.91
CA LEU A 324 14.71 -8.82 3.88
C LEU A 324 15.36 -8.65 5.27
N ASN A 325 16.18 -9.60 5.71
CA ASN A 325 16.87 -9.54 7.00
C ASN A 325 17.88 -8.39 7.04
N GLU A 326 18.64 -8.17 5.97
CA GLU A 326 19.58 -7.05 5.89
C GLU A 326 18.86 -5.70 5.94
N LEU A 327 17.75 -5.56 5.22
CA LEU A 327 16.95 -4.33 5.23
C LEU A 327 16.28 -4.09 6.57
N TYR A 328 15.74 -5.15 7.20
CA TYR A 328 15.22 -5.10 8.55
C TYR A 328 16.29 -4.69 9.56
N ALA A 329 17.47 -5.32 9.49
CA ALA A 329 18.60 -5.02 10.36
C ALA A 329 19.03 -3.55 10.25
N LYS A 330 19.10 -3.03 9.03
CA LYS A 330 19.37 -1.61 8.79
C LYS A 330 18.29 -0.73 9.43
N ALA A 331 17.01 -1.00 9.17
CA ALA A 331 15.92 -0.21 9.73
C ALA A 331 15.94 -0.20 11.27
N VAL A 332 16.16 -1.36 11.90
CA VAL A 332 16.27 -1.46 13.37
C VAL A 332 17.48 -0.70 13.90
N ALA A 333 18.63 -0.80 13.25
CA ALA A 333 19.83 -0.06 13.65
C ALA A 333 19.60 1.46 13.61
N GLU A 334 18.95 1.98 12.57
CA GLU A 334 18.60 3.41 12.49
C GLU A 334 17.64 3.80 13.62
N ILE A 335 16.62 2.98 13.92
CA ILE A 335 15.74 3.22 15.07
C ILE A 335 16.53 3.29 16.40
N GLN A 336 17.46 2.35 16.62
CA GLN A 336 18.28 2.30 17.84
C GLN A 336 19.22 3.51 17.96
N ASN A 337 19.84 3.91 16.85
CA ASN A 337 20.77 5.05 16.80
C ASN A 337 20.09 6.39 17.15
N LEU A 338 18.77 6.48 16.96
CA LEU A 338 17.99 7.67 17.27
C LEU A 338 17.50 7.74 18.72
N LEU A 339 17.50 6.62 19.46
CA LEU A 339 17.06 6.59 20.86
C LEU A 339 17.81 7.58 21.77
N PRO A 340 19.16 7.75 21.66
CA PRO A 340 19.88 8.73 22.47
C PRO A 340 19.44 10.18 22.20
N GLU A 341 19.02 10.49 20.98
CA GLU A 341 18.64 11.87 20.61
C GLU A 341 17.37 12.34 21.31
N LEU A 342 16.50 11.40 21.69
CA LEU A 342 15.26 11.65 22.41
C LEU A 342 15.48 12.11 23.86
N LYS A 343 16.69 11.88 24.42
CA LYS A 343 17.06 12.26 25.79
C LYS A 343 17.29 13.77 25.96
N LEU A 344 17.65 14.49 24.89
CA LEU A 344 18.23 15.84 24.96
C LEU A 344 17.24 17.00 24.70
N ALA A 345 15.94 16.74 24.72
CA ALA A 345 14.91 17.73 24.40
C ALA A 345 14.49 18.56 25.65
N ASP A 346 15.02 19.78 25.81
CA ASP A 346 14.67 20.71 26.91
C ASP A 346 13.37 21.53 26.62
N LYS A 347 12.74 22.23 27.57
CA LYS A 347 11.38 22.82 27.39
C LYS A 347 11.18 23.81 26.23
N SER A 348 12.25 24.30 25.59
CA SER A 348 12.21 25.11 24.35
C SER A 348 12.11 24.28 23.05
N SER A 349 11.86 22.96 23.13
CA SER A 349 12.27 21.98 22.12
C SER A 349 11.19 21.17 21.41
N GLU A 350 9.89 21.49 21.44
CA GLU A 350 8.92 20.69 20.68
C GLU A 350 9.21 20.75 19.17
N LYS A 351 9.50 21.96 18.67
CA LYS A 351 10.02 22.18 17.32
C LYS A 351 11.35 21.43 17.08
N LEU A 352 12.28 21.49 18.03
CA LEU A 352 13.56 20.78 17.89
C LEU A 352 13.37 19.25 17.86
N LEU A 353 12.43 18.72 18.65
CA LEU A 353 12.07 17.31 18.64
C LEU A 353 11.45 16.95 17.29
N TYR A 354 10.50 17.75 16.79
CA TYR A 354 9.93 17.59 15.46
C TYR A 354 11.02 17.57 14.37
N ASP A 355 11.90 18.58 14.35
CA ASP A 355 12.97 18.70 13.37
C ASP A 355 13.93 17.50 13.43
N LYS A 356 14.26 17.01 14.63
CA LYS A 356 15.10 15.81 14.80
C LYS A 356 14.42 14.56 14.27
N LEU A 357 13.17 14.32 14.68
CA LEU A 357 12.43 13.10 14.32
C LEU A 357 12.15 13.03 12.82
N THR A 358 11.81 14.17 12.21
CA THR A 358 11.56 14.26 10.76
C THR A 358 12.85 14.15 9.96
N LYS A 359 13.91 14.85 10.34
CA LYS A 359 15.23 14.76 9.67
C LYS A 359 15.82 13.35 9.73
N ALA A 360 15.49 12.60 10.77
CA ALA A 360 15.96 11.25 10.99
C ALA A 360 15.10 10.16 10.31
N ASP A 361 14.03 10.55 9.58
CA ASP A 361 13.11 9.61 8.91
C ASP A 361 12.59 8.48 9.84
N TRP A 362 12.36 8.79 11.12
CA TRP A 362 12.18 7.74 12.13
C TRP A 362 10.97 6.84 11.86
N THR A 363 9.85 7.43 11.43
CA THR A 363 8.63 6.70 11.06
C THR A 363 8.80 5.88 9.79
N GLN A 364 9.63 6.33 8.85
CA GLN A 364 10.00 5.56 7.67
C GLN A 364 10.73 4.27 8.04
N HIS A 365 11.67 4.33 8.99
CA HIS A 365 12.38 3.14 9.46
C HIS A 365 11.44 2.15 10.17
N MET A 366 10.47 2.64 10.94
CA MET A 366 9.45 1.79 11.57
C MET A 366 8.53 1.13 10.53
N ASN A 367 8.10 1.89 9.51
CA ASN A 367 7.32 1.35 8.40
C ASN A 367 8.12 0.29 7.61
N ASP A 368 9.39 0.58 7.26
CA ASP A 368 10.27 -0.38 6.56
C ASP A 368 10.46 -1.67 7.39
N ALA A 369 10.68 -1.53 8.72
CA ALA A 369 10.77 -2.67 9.63
C ALA A 369 9.48 -3.52 9.63
N SER A 370 8.32 -2.86 9.74
CA SER A 370 7.02 -3.53 9.67
C SER A 370 6.83 -4.30 8.36
N LEU A 371 7.15 -3.67 7.22
CA LEU A 371 7.01 -4.28 5.90
C LEU A 371 7.92 -5.49 5.70
N CYS A 372 9.17 -5.42 6.15
CA CYS A 372 10.10 -6.55 6.12
C CYS A 372 9.56 -7.75 6.92
N LEU A 373 9.10 -7.51 8.16
CA LEU A 373 8.54 -8.56 9.01
C LEU A 373 7.26 -9.16 8.40
N ARG A 374 6.40 -8.33 7.80
CA ARG A 374 5.18 -8.78 7.11
C ARG A 374 5.49 -9.65 5.90
N ALA A 375 6.44 -9.22 5.07
CA ALA A 375 6.90 -9.97 3.90
C ALA A 375 7.51 -11.31 4.30
N ALA A 376 8.36 -11.32 5.34
CA ALA A 376 8.94 -12.54 5.92
C ALA A 376 7.86 -13.49 6.47
N SER A 377 6.89 -12.96 7.23
CA SER A 377 5.74 -13.73 7.74
C SER A 377 4.92 -14.33 6.60
N LYS A 378 4.57 -13.54 5.57
CA LYS A 378 3.84 -14.02 4.39
C LYS A 378 4.59 -15.15 3.70
N LYS A 379 5.90 -15.01 3.52
CA LYS A 379 6.72 -16.02 2.85
C LYS A 379 6.80 -17.32 3.66
N LEU A 380 6.94 -17.23 4.98
CA LEU A 380 6.82 -18.38 5.87
C LEU A 380 5.46 -19.07 5.74
N LYS A 381 4.35 -18.31 5.65
CA LYS A 381 3.01 -18.90 5.44
C LYS A 381 2.95 -19.70 4.14
N GLU A 382 3.50 -19.14 3.05
CA GLU A 382 3.55 -19.81 1.75
C GLU A 382 4.35 -21.11 1.82
N LEU A 383 5.50 -21.10 2.48
CA LEU A 383 6.35 -22.29 2.65
C LEU A 383 5.66 -23.36 3.51
N SER A 384 5.00 -22.97 4.60
CA SER A 384 4.30 -23.90 5.51
C SER A 384 3.15 -24.66 4.84
N ARG A 385 2.55 -24.07 3.79
CA ARG A 385 1.47 -24.70 3.02
C ARG A 385 2.00 -25.76 2.05
N ASN A 386 3.24 -25.64 1.61
CA ASN A 386 3.91 -26.59 0.73
C ASN A 386 4.64 -27.63 1.57
N LYS A 387 3.89 -28.57 2.17
CA LYS A 387 4.39 -29.57 3.13
C LYS A 387 5.51 -30.49 2.60
N ASP A 388 5.71 -30.55 1.28
CA ASP A 388 6.47 -31.65 0.67
C ASP A 388 7.96 -31.36 0.37
N ASN A 389 8.49 -30.15 0.57
CA ASN A 389 9.79 -29.81 -0.07
C ASN A 389 10.74 -28.84 0.66
N VAL A 390 10.56 -28.52 1.94
CA VAL A 390 11.49 -27.60 2.62
C VAL A 390 11.97 -28.17 3.94
N GLU A 391 13.24 -28.58 3.97
CA GLU A 391 13.98 -28.77 5.23
C GLU A 391 13.93 -27.45 6.00
N PHE A 392 13.06 -27.44 7.01
CA PHE A 392 12.67 -26.27 7.78
C PHE A 392 13.86 -25.52 8.41
N HIS A 393 14.98 -26.23 8.63
CA HIS A 393 16.21 -25.71 9.21
C HIS A 393 16.85 -24.57 8.40
N HIS A 394 16.67 -24.50 7.08
CA HIS A 394 17.27 -23.44 6.25
C HIS A 394 16.56 -22.08 6.37
N THR A 395 15.31 -22.07 6.82
CA THR A 395 14.50 -20.85 7.02
C THR A 395 14.41 -20.39 8.47
N ILE A 396 15.15 -21.02 9.39
CA ILE A 396 15.25 -20.53 10.77
C ILE A 396 16.30 -19.42 10.87
N GLY A 397 17.35 -19.42 10.05
CA GLY A 397 18.46 -18.47 10.16
C GLY A 397 18.03 -17.00 10.04
N PRO A 398 17.67 -16.51 8.83
CA PRO A 398 17.35 -15.10 8.64
C PRO A 398 16.16 -14.60 9.48
N GLN A 399 15.14 -15.43 9.66
CA GLN A 399 13.95 -15.07 10.46
C GLN A 399 14.25 -15.10 11.96
N GLY A 400 15.07 -16.04 12.43
CA GLY A 400 15.59 -16.08 13.79
C GLY A 400 16.47 -14.87 14.09
N ASP A 401 17.25 -14.41 13.12
CA ASP A 401 18.02 -13.17 13.22
C ASP A 401 17.11 -11.94 13.35
N MET A 402 16.04 -11.85 12.55
CA MET A 402 15.04 -10.77 12.69
C MET A 402 14.42 -10.76 14.09
N VAL A 403 14.04 -11.92 14.63
CA VAL A 403 13.52 -12.01 16.00
C VAL A 403 14.57 -11.57 17.02
N SER A 404 15.79 -12.06 16.90
CA SER A 404 16.90 -11.70 17.80
C SER A 404 17.19 -10.20 17.79
N ARG A 405 17.15 -9.56 16.61
CA ARG A 405 17.30 -8.11 16.46
C ARG A 405 16.12 -7.33 17.04
N THR A 406 14.90 -7.83 16.86
CA THR A 406 13.70 -7.25 17.49
C THR A 406 13.84 -7.28 19.00
N MET A 407 14.28 -8.41 19.55
CA MET A 407 14.53 -8.57 20.98
C MET A 407 15.63 -7.61 21.46
N GLY A 408 16.72 -7.45 20.71
CA GLY A 408 17.77 -6.47 21.00
C GLY A 408 17.23 -5.04 21.09
N LEU A 409 16.44 -4.59 20.10
CA LEU A 409 15.78 -3.28 20.11
C LEU A 409 14.86 -3.12 21.33
N VAL A 410 14.05 -4.13 21.62
CA VAL A 410 13.11 -4.14 22.74
C VAL A 410 13.85 -4.00 24.07
N MET A 411 14.93 -4.75 24.26
CA MET A 411 15.75 -4.69 25.47
C MET A 411 16.44 -3.34 25.61
N ASP A 412 17.01 -2.79 24.53
CA ASP A 412 17.61 -1.46 24.54
C ASP A 412 16.58 -0.39 24.93
N LEU A 413 15.41 -0.39 24.29
CA LEU A 413 14.36 0.58 24.56
C LEU A 413 13.84 0.46 26.00
N ALA A 414 13.62 -0.77 26.49
CA ALA A 414 13.20 -1.04 27.86
C ALA A 414 14.24 -0.56 28.90
N MET A 415 15.51 -0.84 28.67
CA MET A 415 16.60 -0.39 29.54
C MET A 415 16.71 1.13 29.62
N LYS A 416 16.38 1.83 28.52
CA LYS A 416 16.37 3.29 28.51
C LYS A 416 15.12 3.89 29.17
N LEU A 417 13.98 3.20 29.11
CA LEU A 417 12.73 3.59 29.79
C LEU A 417 12.73 3.27 31.29
N ALA A 418 13.51 2.28 31.71
CA ALA A 418 13.63 1.89 33.11
C ALA A 418 14.31 2.98 33.95
N SER A 419 13.71 3.31 35.09
CA SER A 419 14.33 4.22 36.06
C SER A 419 15.59 3.59 36.69
N PRO A 420 16.59 4.37 37.09
CA PRO A 420 17.76 3.86 37.81
C PRO A 420 17.32 3.04 39.04
N GLY A 421 17.63 1.74 39.06
CA GLY A 421 17.25 0.82 40.14
C GLY A 421 16.14 -0.19 39.80
N VAL A 422 15.45 -0.04 38.67
CA VAL A 422 14.52 -1.08 38.20
C VAL A 422 15.34 -2.19 37.54
N MET A 423 15.37 -3.36 38.18
CA MET A 423 16.05 -4.54 37.62
C MET A 423 15.17 -5.19 36.55
N MET A 424 15.54 -5.03 35.28
CA MET A 424 14.94 -5.78 34.19
C MET A 424 15.45 -7.23 34.26
N LYS A 425 14.54 -8.18 34.50
CA LYS A 425 14.86 -9.61 34.40
C LYS A 425 14.25 -10.15 33.10
N PRO A 426 15.06 -10.48 32.07
CA PRO A 426 14.54 -11.22 30.93
C PRO A 426 14.01 -12.57 31.43
N ARG A 427 12.86 -13.02 30.93
CA ARG A 427 12.36 -14.35 31.29
C ARG A 427 13.22 -15.40 30.60
N MET A 428 13.67 -16.40 31.36
CA MET A 428 14.43 -17.54 30.82
C MET A 428 13.54 -18.72 30.40
N TYR A 429 12.25 -18.69 30.72
CA TYR A 429 11.31 -19.77 30.44
C TYR A 429 10.54 -19.52 29.15
N GLN A 430 10.53 -20.50 28.26
CA GLN A 430 9.66 -20.55 27.07
C GLN A 430 8.20 -20.38 27.51
N GLY A 431 7.47 -19.45 26.90
CA GLY A 431 6.00 -19.38 26.98
C GLY A 431 5.46 -18.06 27.51
N SER A 432 6.31 -17.06 27.74
CA SER A 432 5.98 -16.00 28.71
C SER A 432 6.44 -14.59 28.33
N GLY A 433 6.81 -14.37 27.06
CA GLY A 433 7.19 -13.06 26.54
C GLY A 433 8.63 -12.67 26.88
N PHE A 434 8.97 -11.41 26.63
CA PHE A 434 10.32 -10.88 26.84
C PHE A 434 10.58 -10.48 28.30
N PHE A 435 9.56 -9.97 28.98
CA PHE A 435 9.73 -9.28 30.26
C PHE A 435 9.13 -10.04 31.44
N SER A 436 9.80 -10.02 32.60
CA SER A 436 9.23 -10.48 33.87
C SER A 436 7.93 -9.74 34.21
N GLU A 437 6.99 -10.39 34.92
CA GLU A 437 5.71 -9.78 35.28
C GLU A 437 5.88 -8.47 36.07
N SER A 438 6.83 -8.44 37.00
CA SER A 438 7.17 -7.22 37.76
C SER A 438 7.61 -6.05 36.87
N PHE A 439 8.25 -6.33 35.73
CA PHE A 439 8.65 -5.29 34.77
C PHE A 439 7.47 -4.86 33.89
N LEU A 440 6.56 -5.79 33.53
CA LEU A 440 5.31 -5.44 32.85
C LEU A 440 4.43 -4.56 33.74
N GLU A 441 4.30 -4.88 35.03
CA GLU A 441 3.62 -4.04 36.01
C GLU A 441 4.27 -2.66 36.11
N TYR A 442 5.61 -2.58 36.12
CA TYR A 442 6.33 -1.32 36.05
C TYR A 442 5.99 -0.53 34.77
N LEU A 443 6.02 -1.14 33.59
CA LEU A 443 5.67 -0.47 32.33
C LEU A 443 4.22 0.03 32.32
N ARG A 444 3.27 -0.81 32.78
CA ARG A 444 1.84 -0.43 32.92
C ARG A 444 1.67 0.77 33.87
N HIS A 445 2.43 0.78 34.96
CA HIS A 445 2.44 1.90 35.90
C HIS A 445 3.06 3.16 35.28
N GLU A 446 4.20 3.04 34.59
CA GLU A 446 4.86 4.15 33.89
C GLU A 446 3.97 4.79 32.81
N LYS A 447 3.09 4.01 32.16
CA LYS A 447 2.09 4.52 31.20
C LYS A 447 1.13 5.54 31.83
N THR A 448 0.77 5.34 33.11
CA THR A 448 -0.23 6.17 33.82
C THR A 448 0.40 7.32 34.60
N GLN A 449 1.65 7.19 35.03
CA GLN A 449 2.31 8.21 35.85
C GLN A 449 2.79 9.42 35.06
N LYS A 450 2.41 10.62 35.54
CA LYS A 450 2.91 11.93 35.06
C LYS A 450 4.30 12.33 35.62
N ARG A 451 5.01 11.42 36.31
CA ARG A 451 6.31 11.74 36.93
C ARG A 451 7.36 12.14 35.88
N GLN A 452 8.41 12.86 36.32
CA GLN A 452 9.59 13.19 35.52
C GLN A 452 10.32 11.89 35.12
N CYS A 453 9.95 11.34 33.97
CA CYS A 453 10.61 10.21 33.34
C CYS A 453 11.70 10.67 32.35
N TRP A 454 12.43 9.71 31.80
CA TRP A 454 13.50 9.92 30.80
C TRP A 454 13.04 10.72 29.56
N PHE A 455 11.76 10.62 29.20
CA PHE A 455 11.12 11.42 28.15
C PHE A 455 10.30 12.56 28.74
N ARG A 456 10.51 13.80 28.31
CA ARG A 456 9.66 14.92 28.74
C ARG A 456 8.28 14.93 28.06
N SER A 457 8.17 14.39 26.84
CA SER A 457 6.87 14.20 26.19
C SER A 457 6.18 12.96 26.75
N SER A 458 5.11 13.19 27.52
CA SER A 458 4.26 12.12 28.07
C SER A 458 3.55 11.32 26.98
N ALA A 459 3.28 11.94 25.82
CA ALA A 459 2.72 11.26 24.65
C ALA A 459 3.75 10.29 24.05
N LEU A 460 4.98 10.75 23.79
CA LEU A 460 6.06 9.89 23.27
C LEU A 460 6.35 8.72 24.21
N LYS A 461 6.43 8.97 25.52
CA LYS A 461 6.61 7.90 26.50
C LYS A 461 5.49 6.86 26.43
N ARG A 462 4.23 7.30 26.48
CA ARG A 462 3.07 6.39 26.41
C ARG A 462 3.12 5.55 25.13
N THR A 463 3.41 6.18 24.00
CA THR A 463 3.56 5.50 22.71
C THR A 463 4.67 4.44 22.73
N LEU A 464 5.84 4.73 23.30
CA LEU A 464 6.94 3.75 23.39
C LEU A 464 6.66 2.63 24.39
N VAL A 465 6.00 2.93 25.51
CA VAL A 465 5.57 1.92 26.48
C VAL A 465 4.53 0.99 25.87
N ASP A 466 3.54 1.52 25.16
CA ASP A 466 2.56 0.71 24.44
C ASP A 466 3.24 -0.23 23.44
N PHE A 467 4.18 0.29 22.66
CA PHE A 467 4.94 -0.51 21.71
C PHE A 467 5.72 -1.66 22.39
N LEU A 468 6.35 -1.41 23.55
CA LEU A 468 7.02 -2.46 24.31
C LEU A 468 6.06 -3.54 24.81
N LEU A 469 4.86 -3.14 25.25
CA LEU A 469 3.82 -4.08 25.69
C LEU A 469 3.29 -4.88 24.51
N GLU A 470 2.96 -4.23 23.39
CA GLU A 470 2.49 -4.88 22.16
C GLU A 470 3.53 -5.88 21.60
N LEU A 471 4.82 -5.52 21.60
CA LEU A 471 5.88 -6.45 21.22
C LEU A 471 6.05 -7.59 22.23
N ASN A 472 5.97 -7.34 23.53
CA ASN A 472 5.98 -8.41 24.51
C ASN A 472 4.85 -9.42 24.26
N ASP A 473 3.65 -8.94 23.96
CA ASP A 473 2.48 -9.79 23.69
C ASP A 473 2.63 -10.56 22.37
N ALA A 474 3.19 -9.91 21.33
CA ALA A 474 3.48 -10.54 20.04
C ALA A 474 4.37 -11.78 20.17
N PHE A 475 5.29 -11.78 21.13
CA PHE A 475 6.23 -12.88 21.38
C PHE A 475 5.85 -13.77 22.57
N SER A 476 4.94 -13.34 23.45
CA SER A 476 4.39 -14.20 24.52
C SER A 476 3.66 -15.41 23.95
N ASP A 477 2.97 -15.22 22.83
CA ASP A 477 2.28 -16.28 22.12
C ASP A 477 3.20 -17.19 21.29
N ALA A 478 4.48 -16.87 21.13
CA ALA A 478 5.40 -17.58 20.22
C ALA A 478 5.79 -18.98 20.74
N ASP A 479 5.85 -19.13 22.06
CA ASP A 479 6.81 -20.05 22.66
C ASP A 479 6.29 -21.47 22.93
N ALA A 480 5.01 -21.77 22.70
CA ALA A 480 4.42 -23.07 23.06
C ALA A 480 4.25 -24.08 21.90
N GLY A 481 4.74 -23.82 20.67
CA GLY A 481 4.22 -24.56 19.49
C GLY A 481 5.05 -24.61 18.20
N GLY A 482 6.35 -24.36 18.23
CA GLY A 482 7.22 -24.59 17.08
C GLY A 482 7.05 -23.59 15.89
N PRO A 483 7.50 -23.98 14.68
CA PRO A 483 7.55 -23.17 13.44
C PRO A 483 6.39 -22.22 13.14
N ILE A 484 5.18 -22.70 13.37
CA ILE A 484 3.93 -22.03 13.03
C ILE A 484 3.73 -20.79 13.93
N ARG A 485 4.28 -20.81 15.15
CA ARG A 485 4.17 -19.68 16.08
C ARG A 485 5.21 -18.59 15.85
N LEU A 486 6.43 -18.92 15.39
CA LEU A 486 7.42 -17.92 14.92
C LEU A 486 6.82 -17.01 13.83
N GLN A 487 6.09 -17.63 12.88
CA GLN A 487 5.38 -16.92 11.82
C GLN A 487 4.29 -15.97 12.37
N MET A 488 3.53 -16.40 13.38
CA MET A 488 2.51 -15.58 14.03
C MET A 488 3.14 -14.38 14.74
N SER A 489 4.28 -14.59 15.41
CA SER A 489 5.00 -13.52 16.11
C SER A 489 5.60 -12.48 15.18
N LEU A 490 6.15 -12.85 14.02
CA LEU A 490 6.61 -11.86 13.03
C LEU A 490 5.45 -11.01 12.49
N GLY A 491 4.27 -11.60 12.28
CA GLY A 491 3.07 -10.87 11.88
C GLY A 491 2.63 -9.86 12.94
N LYS A 492 2.52 -10.31 14.20
CA LYS A 492 2.16 -9.43 15.32
C LYS A 492 3.20 -8.34 15.58
N ALA A 493 4.49 -8.67 15.46
CA ALA A 493 5.56 -7.70 15.58
C ALA A 493 5.50 -6.65 14.46
N SER A 494 5.21 -7.06 13.22
CA SER A 494 4.94 -6.14 12.11
C SER A 494 3.81 -5.17 12.45
N ASP A 495 2.72 -5.65 13.05
CA ASP A 495 1.58 -4.82 13.43
C ASP A 495 1.93 -3.85 14.57
N ALA A 496 2.75 -4.26 15.54
CA ALA A 496 3.26 -3.38 16.60
C ALA A 496 4.15 -2.25 16.03
N PHE A 497 5.05 -2.55 15.08
CA PHE A 497 5.86 -1.52 14.41
C PHE A 497 5.00 -0.54 13.61
N LEU A 498 3.97 -1.03 12.91
CA LEU A 498 3.05 -0.19 12.15
C LEU A 498 2.21 0.72 13.07
N THR A 499 1.75 0.17 14.19
CA THR A 499 1.00 0.91 15.22
C THR A 499 1.88 1.99 15.83
N LEU A 500 3.15 1.68 16.16
CA LEU A 500 4.12 2.66 16.62
C LEU A 500 4.33 3.76 15.58
N ALA A 501 4.58 3.40 14.32
CA ALA A 501 4.77 4.37 13.23
C ALA A 501 3.57 5.32 13.11
N ASN A 502 2.34 4.80 13.21
CA ASN A 502 1.14 5.61 13.15
C ASN A 502 0.98 6.55 14.35
N LYS A 503 1.20 6.05 15.57
CA LYS A 503 1.21 6.88 16.79
C LYS A 503 2.27 7.98 16.71
N MET A 504 3.43 7.68 16.11
CA MET A 504 4.50 8.65 15.89
C MET A 504 4.12 9.71 14.85
N GLU A 505 3.45 9.36 13.75
CA GLU A 505 2.91 10.37 12.81
C GLU A 505 1.82 11.24 13.45
N GLY A 506 1.01 10.66 14.36
CA GLY A 506 0.10 11.44 15.21
C GLY A 506 0.84 12.46 16.05
N LEU A 507 1.87 12.04 16.79
CA LEU A 507 2.72 12.94 17.58
C LEU A 507 3.39 14.03 16.72
N LEU A 508 3.91 13.68 15.54
CA LEU A 508 4.50 14.66 14.62
C LEU A 508 3.47 15.67 14.12
N SER A 509 2.22 15.23 13.92
CA SER A 509 1.11 16.13 13.58
C SER A 509 0.87 17.16 14.68
N THR A 510 0.78 16.72 15.93
CA THR A 510 0.60 17.58 17.11
C THR A 510 1.77 18.56 17.28
N LEU A 511 3.01 18.08 17.16
CA LEU A 511 4.22 18.89 17.32
C LEU A 511 4.39 19.95 16.22
N ALA A 512 3.95 19.65 15.00
CA ALA A 512 3.93 20.62 13.90
C ALA A 512 2.84 21.69 14.06
N GLY A 513 1.97 21.58 15.08
CA GLY A 513 0.85 22.48 15.29
C GLY A 513 -0.25 22.30 14.24
N TYR A 514 -0.32 21.14 13.60
CA TYR A 514 -1.48 20.83 12.78
C TYR A 514 -2.67 20.59 13.71
N PRO A 515 -3.77 21.35 13.58
CA PRO A 515 -4.93 21.13 14.43
C PRO A 515 -5.42 19.69 14.24
N GLU A 516 -5.41 18.91 15.32
CA GLU A 516 -6.19 17.68 15.37
C GLU A 516 -7.64 18.14 15.16
N GLN A 517 -8.27 17.70 14.08
CA GLN A 517 -9.72 17.60 14.13
C GLN A 517 -9.96 16.55 15.21
N GLU A 518 -10.40 17.01 16.38
CA GLU A 518 -11.26 16.22 17.24
C GLU A 518 -12.37 15.70 16.32
N GLN A 519 -12.19 14.50 15.76
CA GLN A 519 -13.35 13.68 15.55
C GLN A 519 -13.96 13.58 16.94
N PRO A 520 -15.29 13.76 17.09
CA PRO A 520 -15.93 13.26 18.28
C PRO A 520 -15.42 11.83 18.41
N LEU A 521 -14.58 11.58 19.40
CA LEU A 521 -14.62 10.28 20.03
C LEU A 521 -16.11 10.16 20.34
N GLU A 522 -16.79 9.28 19.61
CA GLU A 522 -17.83 8.52 20.26
C GLU A 522 -17.09 7.82 21.40
N ASP A 523 -16.87 8.58 22.48
CA ASP A 523 -16.79 8.03 23.79
C ASP A 523 -18.08 7.22 23.84
N GLU A 524 -17.91 5.90 23.82
CA GLU A 524 -18.72 5.03 24.67
C GLU A 524 -18.59 5.57 26.10
N ALA A 525 -19.16 6.76 26.32
CA ALA A 525 -19.68 7.16 27.59
C ALA A 525 -20.73 6.10 27.85
N GLU A 526 -20.36 5.14 28.67
CA GLU A 526 -21.21 4.67 29.74
C GLU A 526 -21.86 5.91 30.39
N GLN A 527 -22.89 6.45 29.73
CA GLN A 527 -23.96 7.13 30.41
C GLN A 527 -24.61 6.02 31.24
N GLU A 528 -24.09 5.84 32.44
CA GLU A 528 -24.95 5.57 33.58
C GLU A 528 -26.00 6.69 33.60
N VAL A 529 -27.05 6.50 32.80
CA VAL A 529 -28.34 7.12 33.05
C VAL A 529 -28.73 6.57 34.40
N ASN A 530 -28.44 7.32 35.46
CA ASN A 530 -29.09 7.17 36.73
C ASN A 530 -30.51 7.73 36.51
N PRO A 531 -31.53 6.90 36.24
CA PRO A 531 -32.86 7.43 36.07
C PRO A 531 -33.34 7.76 37.47
N ASP A 532 -33.66 9.02 37.70
CA ASP A 532 -34.44 9.42 38.86
C ASP A 532 -35.72 8.53 38.89
N PRO A 533 -35.88 7.63 39.88
CA PRO A 533 -36.89 6.57 39.84
C PRO A 533 -38.33 7.11 39.83
N ASP A 534 -38.53 8.38 40.14
CA ASP A 534 -39.86 8.98 40.25
C ASP A 534 -40.38 9.61 38.94
N VAL A 535 -39.53 9.91 37.95
CA VAL A 535 -39.97 10.58 36.71
C VAL A 535 -40.29 9.59 35.59
N ALA A 536 -39.57 8.47 35.52
CA ALA A 536 -39.78 7.46 34.47
C ALA A 536 -41.09 6.66 34.62
N SER A 537 -41.67 6.62 35.83
CA SER A 537 -42.91 5.88 36.09
C SER A 537 -44.15 6.58 35.52
N ALA A 538 -44.22 7.92 35.60
CA ALA A 538 -45.39 8.68 35.18
C ALA A 538 -45.60 8.64 33.66
N GLU A 539 -44.51 8.74 32.88
CA GLU A 539 -44.59 8.76 31.42
C GLU A 539 -44.92 7.37 30.85
N LEU A 540 -44.39 6.30 31.47
CA LEU A 540 -44.73 4.91 31.12
C LEU A 540 -46.19 4.59 31.47
N ILE A 541 -46.67 5.03 32.64
CA ILE A 541 -48.07 4.85 33.06
C ILE A 541 -49.02 5.60 32.12
N GLN A 542 -48.67 6.82 31.69
CA GLN A 542 -49.49 7.57 30.75
C GLN A 542 -49.54 6.88 29.37
N ARG A 543 -48.40 6.39 28.85
CA ARG A 543 -48.39 5.62 27.59
C ARG A 543 -49.19 4.33 27.67
N LEU A 544 -49.19 3.64 28.82
CA LEU A 544 -49.98 2.42 29.02
C LEU A 544 -51.49 2.70 29.14
N ARG A 545 -51.90 3.86 29.68
CA ARG A 545 -53.30 4.32 29.63
C ARG A 545 -53.72 4.73 28.22
N ASP A 546 -52.86 5.45 27.50
CA ASP A 546 -53.15 5.88 26.13
C ASP A 546 -53.29 4.69 25.17
N LEU A 547 -52.61 3.58 25.47
CA LEU A 547 -52.74 2.31 24.75
C LEU A 547 -53.90 1.42 25.25
N GLY A 548 -54.68 1.86 26.25
CA GLY A 548 -55.83 1.12 26.78
C GLY A 548 -55.48 -0.15 27.55
N ILE A 549 -54.23 -0.30 28.01
CA ILE A 549 -53.73 -1.50 28.72
C ILE A 549 -54.01 -1.40 30.23
N LEU A 550 -54.04 -0.18 30.76
CA LEU A 550 -54.40 0.11 32.16
C LEU A 550 -55.67 0.97 32.17
N HIS A 551 -56.67 0.52 32.94
CA HIS A 551 -57.93 1.26 33.16
C HIS A 551 -57.85 2.22 34.33
#